data_AF-O28686-F1
#
_entry.id   AF-O28686-F1
#
_cell.length_a   1.000
_cell.length_b   1.000
_cell.length_c   1.000
_cell.angle_alpha   90.00
_cell.angle_beta   90.00
_cell.angle_gamma   90.00
#
_symmetry.space_group_name_H-M   'P 1'
#
loop_
_entity.id
_entity.type
_entity.pdbx_description
1 polymer ?
#
loop_
_entity_poly.entity_id
_entity_poly.type
_entity_poly.pdbx_seq_one_letter_code
_entity_poly.pdbx_strand_id
1 'polypeptide(L)'
;MIEYYRKLKENEKFFDNAHEIAKEIKEKAKRIFDDCDVFIVGSFARKKHTLSSDLDILIVSSKVPEKINFAEYCSIVRSLTEDSRINIHLINREKFGEMRKYYEPMIEI
;
A
#
# COMPACT_ATOMS: atom_id res chain seq x y z
N MET A 1 -10.87 11.85 25.45
CA MET A 1 -12.05 11.96 24.55
C MET A 1 -11.80 12.91 23.38
N ILE A 2 -11.36 14.16 23.62
CA ILE A 2 -11.05 15.14 22.55
C ILE A 2 -9.99 14.63 21.55
N GLU A 3 -8.93 14.00 22.06
CA GLU A 3 -7.85 13.46 21.22
C GLU A 3 -8.30 12.30 20.30
N TYR A 4 -9.24 11.49 20.77
CA TYR A 4 -9.82 10.39 19.98
C TYR A 4 -10.62 10.93 18.79
N TYR A 5 -11.49 11.92 19.02
CA TYR A 5 -12.24 12.57 17.93
C TYR A 5 -11.32 13.27 16.92
N ARG A 6 -10.21 13.85 17.39
CA ARG A 6 -9.20 14.44 16.50
C ARG A 6 -8.57 13.39 15.59
N LYS A 7 -8.13 12.25 16.14
CA LYS A 7 -7.57 11.14 15.35
C LYS A 7 -8.56 10.59 14.33
N LEU A 8 -9.84 10.49 14.68
CA LEU A 8 -10.87 10.06 13.73
C LEU A 8 -10.98 11.02 12.53
N LYS A 9 -11.00 12.34 12.76
CA LYS A 9 -11.02 13.34 11.68
C LYS A 9 -9.74 13.34 10.83
N GLU A 10 -8.59 13.12 11.46
CA GLU A 10 -7.31 12.99 10.75
C GLU A 10 -7.29 11.74 9.86
N ASN A 11 -7.88 10.63 10.32
CA ASN A 11 -8.00 9.40 9.54
C ASN A 11 -9.06 9.48 8.45
N GLU A 12 -10.14 10.24 8.66
CA GLU A 12 -11.12 10.54 7.61
C GLU A 12 -10.44 11.26 6.43
N LYS A 13 -9.73 12.35 6.71
CA LYS A 13 -8.95 13.06 5.68
C LYS A 13 -7.89 12.18 5.01
N PHE A 14 -7.28 11.27 5.76
CA PHE A 14 -6.31 10.33 5.22
C PHE A 14 -6.95 9.41 4.17
N PHE A 15 -8.11 8.83 4.49
CA PHE A 15 -8.82 7.95 3.55
C PHE A 15 -9.45 8.71 2.37
N ASP A 16 -9.88 9.96 2.57
CA ASP A 16 -10.32 10.83 1.47
C ASP A 16 -9.20 11.05 0.43
N ASN A 17 -7.95 11.05 0.89
CA ASN A 17 -6.77 11.22 0.05
C ASN A 17 -6.11 9.89 -0.37
N ALA A 18 -6.72 8.73 -0.09
CA ALA A 18 -6.09 7.42 -0.31
C ALA A 18 -5.58 7.22 -1.75
N HIS A 19 -6.31 7.70 -2.75
CA HIS A 19 -5.90 7.61 -4.15
C HIS A 19 -4.67 8.47 -4.45
N GLU A 20 -4.62 9.68 -3.90
CA GLU A 20 -3.47 10.57 -4.11
C GLU A 20 -2.22 10.05 -3.39
N ILE A 21 -2.39 9.58 -2.15
CA ILE A 21 -1.35 8.89 -1.40
C ILE A 21 -0.80 7.69 -2.19
N ALA A 22 -1.68 6.87 -2.77
CA ALA A 22 -1.25 5.73 -3.57
C ALA A 22 -0.52 6.14 -4.85
N LYS A 23 -0.91 7.24 -5.51
CA LYS A 23 -0.18 7.78 -6.67
C LYS A 23 1.22 8.26 -6.29
N GLU A 24 1.36 8.95 -5.16
CA GLU A 24 2.68 9.37 -4.66
C GLU A 24 3.58 8.15 -4.41
N ILE A 25 3.01 7.08 -3.84
CA ILE A 25 3.72 5.82 -3.63
C ILE A 25 4.09 5.16 -4.96
N LYS A 26 3.19 5.17 -5.96
CA LYS A 26 3.48 4.68 -7.31
C LYS A 26 4.67 5.41 -7.93
N GLU A 27 4.73 6.73 -7.83
CA GLU A 27 5.84 7.50 -8.38
C GLU A 27 7.17 7.22 -7.67
N LYS A 28 7.16 6.98 -6.35
CA LYS A 28 8.35 6.53 -5.62
C LYS A 28 8.75 5.10 -6.01
N ALA A 29 7.77 4.19 -6.09
CA ALA A 29 7.98 2.79 -6.45
C ALA A 29 8.59 2.65 -7.85
N LYS A 30 8.13 3.43 -8.84
CA LYS A 30 8.74 3.49 -10.18
C LYS A 30 10.21 3.88 -10.16
N ARG A 31 10.65 4.76 -9.25
CA ARG A 31 12.07 5.12 -9.14
C ARG A 31 12.94 3.98 -8.62
N ILE A 32 12.35 3.07 -7.84
CA ILE A 32 13.04 1.92 -7.24
C ILE A 32 13.01 0.72 -8.19
N PHE A 33 11.84 0.45 -8.77
CA PHE A 33 11.55 -0.77 -9.52
C PHE A 33 11.43 -0.57 -11.03
N ASP A 34 11.46 0.67 -11.53
CA ASP A 34 11.30 1.08 -12.94
C ASP A 34 9.91 0.75 -13.49
N ASP A 35 9.65 -0.52 -13.76
CA ASP A 35 8.33 -1.04 -14.12
C ASP A 35 7.68 -1.71 -12.90
N CYS A 36 6.57 -1.15 -12.44
CA CYS A 36 5.77 -1.71 -11.36
C CYS A 36 4.28 -1.36 -11.50
N ASP A 37 3.44 -2.33 -11.15
CA ASP A 37 2.01 -2.17 -11.03
C ASP A 37 1.67 -1.87 -9.57
N VAL A 38 0.83 -0.85 -9.34
CA VAL A 38 0.48 -0.41 -7.98
C VAL A 38 -1.02 -0.37 -7.82
N PHE A 39 -1.50 -0.95 -6.72
CA PHE A 39 -2.91 -1.10 -6.43
C PHE A 39 -3.23 -0.71 -4.99
N ILE A 40 -4.39 -0.10 -4.77
CA ILE A 40 -5.02 -0.12 -3.43
C ILE A 40 -5.80 -1.42 -3.30
N VAL A 41 -5.60 -2.11 -2.18
CA VAL A 41 -6.21 -3.41 -1.89
C VAL A 41 -6.89 -3.37 -0.52
N GLY A 42 -7.24 -4.54 0.03
CA GLY A 42 -7.65 -4.62 1.42
C GLY A 42 -9.05 -4.06 1.69
N SER A 43 -9.24 -3.56 2.91
CA SER A 43 -10.55 -3.07 3.38
C SER A 43 -11.05 -1.84 2.60
N PHE A 44 -10.12 -0.98 2.15
CA PHE A 44 -10.44 0.20 1.37
C PHE A 44 -11.04 -0.17 0.01
N ALA A 45 -10.35 -1.03 -0.75
CA ALA A 45 -10.85 -1.52 -2.03
C ALA A 45 -12.19 -2.27 -1.92
N ARG A 46 -12.44 -2.93 -0.77
CA ARG A 46 -13.71 -3.59 -0.45
C ARG A 46 -14.83 -2.65 0.00
N LYS A 47 -14.57 -1.35 0.14
CA LYS A 47 -15.49 -0.37 0.75
C LYS A 47 -15.96 -0.76 2.16
N LYS A 48 -15.05 -1.41 2.91
CA LYS A 48 -15.27 -1.89 4.28
C LYS A 48 -14.26 -1.32 5.29
N HIS A 49 -13.45 -0.36 4.87
CA HIS A 49 -12.49 0.29 5.76
C HIS A 49 -13.22 1.07 6.85
N THR A 50 -12.60 1.13 8.00
CA THR A 50 -12.97 2.01 9.12
C THR A 50 -11.91 3.08 9.26
N LEU A 51 -12.19 4.11 10.07
CA LEU A 51 -11.20 5.11 10.44
C LEU A 51 -10.04 4.56 11.28
N SER A 52 -10.04 3.26 11.62
CA SER A 52 -8.95 2.57 12.30
C SER A 52 -8.26 1.52 11.42
N SER A 53 -8.64 1.42 10.15
CA SER A 53 -8.01 0.50 9.20
C SER A 53 -6.68 1.05 8.70
N ASP A 54 -5.85 0.18 8.13
CA ASP A 54 -4.69 0.58 7.33
C ASP A 54 -5.10 0.79 5.87
N LEU A 55 -4.33 1.60 5.15
CA LEU A 55 -4.37 1.68 3.70
C LEU A 55 -3.39 0.66 3.12
N ASP A 56 -3.90 -0.48 2.67
CA ASP A 56 -3.09 -1.52 2.03
C ASP A 56 -2.77 -1.13 0.58
N ILE A 57 -1.48 -1.07 0.26
CA ILE A 57 -0.98 -0.81 -1.10
C ILE A 57 -0.15 -1.99 -1.55
N LEU A 58 -0.55 -2.60 -2.66
CA LEU A 58 0.18 -3.67 -3.31
C LEU A 58 1.06 -3.10 -4.43
N ILE A 59 2.34 -3.47 -4.42
CA ILE A 59 3.30 -3.17 -5.49
C ILE A 59 3.77 -4.50 -6.08
N VAL A 60 3.56 -4.65 -7.38
CA VAL A 60 3.99 -5.82 -8.15
C VAL A 60 5.08 -5.40 -9.12
N SER A 61 6.24 -6.07 -9.07
CA SER A 61 7.31 -5.84 -10.03
C SER A 61 8.18 -7.08 -10.18
N SER A 62 8.78 -7.28 -11.37
CA SER A 62 9.82 -8.30 -11.56
C SER A 62 11.11 -7.98 -10.78
N LYS A 63 11.31 -6.72 -10.37
CA LYS A 63 12.48 -6.30 -9.57
C LYS A 63 12.34 -6.55 -8.07
N VAL A 64 11.13 -6.88 -7.59
CA VAL A 64 10.95 -7.35 -6.21
C VAL A 64 11.51 -8.78 -6.13
N PRO A 65 12.48 -9.08 -5.24
CA PRO A 65 12.99 -10.44 -5.12
C PRO A 65 11.91 -11.45 -4.71
N GLU A 66 11.96 -12.67 -5.25
CA GLU A 66 11.04 -13.75 -4.83
C GLU A 66 11.08 -14.06 -3.33
N LYS A 67 12.25 -13.83 -2.73
CA LYS A 67 12.53 -13.95 -1.30
C LYS A 67 13.22 -12.67 -0.87
N ILE A 68 12.45 -11.76 -0.29
CA ILE A 68 12.97 -10.54 0.32
C ILE A 68 13.23 -10.81 1.80
N ASN A 69 14.40 -10.40 2.29
CA ASN A 69 14.65 -10.46 3.72
C ASN A 69 14.03 -9.25 4.43
N PHE A 70 13.85 -9.34 5.75
CA PHE A 70 13.17 -8.29 6.51
C PHE A 70 13.89 -6.92 6.45
N ALA A 71 15.22 -6.90 6.48
CA ALA A 71 15.97 -5.64 6.46
C ALA A 71 15.81 -4.90 5.12
N GLU A 72 15.87 -5.64 4.01
CA GLU A 72 15.65 -5.11 2.67
C GLU A 72 14.22 -4.63 2.49
N TYR A 73 13.24 -5.42 2.94
CA TYR A 73 11.82 -5.02 2.95
C TYR A 73 11.64 -3.70 3.72
N CYS A 74 12.16 -3.59 4.93
CA CYS A 74 12.06 -2.38 5.73
C CYS A 74 12.73 -1.18 5.06
N SER A 75 13.87 -1.38 4.41
CA SER A 75 14.56 -0.31 3.67
C SER A 75 13.70 0.24 2.54
N ILE A 76 13.11 -0.66 1.74
CA ILE A 76 12.22 -0.28 0.64
C ILE A 76 10.97 0.44 1.18
N VAL A 77 10.29 -0.13 2.18
CA VAL A 77 9.06 0.48 2.73
C VAL A 77 9.32 1.88 3.28
N ARG A 78 10.44 2.08 3.99
CA ARG A 78 10.83 3.42 4.50
C ARG A 78 11.10 4.42 3.37
N SER A 79 11.57 3.97 2.22
CA SER A 79 11.77 4.85 1.06
C SER A 79 10.44 5.24 0.37
N LEU A 80 9.38 4.45 0.57
CA LEU A 80 8.05 4.71 0.02
C LEU A 80 7.21 5.61 0.94
N THR A 81 7.23 5.35 2.25
CA THR A 81 6.42 6.08 3.23
C THR A 81 6.97 5.99 4.66
N GLU A 82 6.74 7.03 5.45
CA GLU A 82 6.95 7.05 6.90
C GLU A 82 5.62 6.99 7.69
N ASP A 83 4.47 7.03 6.99
CA ASP A 83 3.16 6.94 7.61
C ASP A 83 2.83 5.49 7.96
N SER A 84 2.76 5.21 9.26
CA SER A 84 2.48 3.87 9.80
C SER A 84 1.07 3.36 9.50
N ARG A 85 0.17 4.20 8.98
CA ARG A 85 -1.18 3.80 8.56
C ARG A 85 -1.20 3.17 7.16
N ILE A 86 -0.07 3.18 6.46
CA ILE A 86 0.07 2.61 5.13
C ILE A 86 0.80 1.28 5.25
N ASN A 87 0.17 0.23 4.73
CA ASN A 87 0.74 -1.11 4.72
C ASN A 87 1.15 -1.48 3.30
N ILE A 88 2.46 -1.64 3.07
CA ILE A 88 3.00 -1.96 1.75
C ILE A 88 3.15 -3.47 1.59
N HIS A 89 2.54 -4.03 0.55
CA HIS A 89 2.75 -5.40 0.12
C HIS A 89 3.65 -5.39 -1.11
N LEU A 90 4.81 -6.05 -1.05
CA LEU A 90 5.72 -6.19 -2.18
C LEU A 90 5.61 -7.61 -2.74
N ILE A 91 5.32 -7.74 -4.03
CA ILE A 91 5.19 -9.04 -4.69
C ILE A 91 6.02 -9.09 -5.98
N ASN A 92 6.78 -10.17 -6.12
CA ASN A 92 7.42 -10.49 -7.39
C ASN A 92 6.35 -10.84 -8.44
N ARG A 93 6.47 -10.27 -9.64
CA ARG A 93 5.51 -10.45 -10.74
C ARG A 93 5.25 -11.91 -11.11
N GLU A 94 6.24 -12.80 -11.00
CA GLU A 94 6.10 -14.24 -11.27
C GLU A 94 5.14 -14.92 -10.28
N LYS A 95 5.12 -14.48 -9.02
CA LYS A 95 4.23 -15.02 -7.97
C LYS A 95 2.87 -14.34 -7.92
N PHE A 96 2.72 -13.19 -8.57
CA PHE A 96 1.49 -12.41 -8.47
C PHE A 96 0.26 -13.19 -8.96
N GLY A 97 0.39 -13.99 -10.02
CA GLY A 97 -0.72 -14.80 -10.54
C GLY A 97 -1.36 -15.71 -9.50
N GLU A 98 -0.54 -16.38 -8.67
CA GLU A 98 -1.00 -17.28 -7.61
C GLU A 98 -1.61 -16.52 -6.43
N MET A 99 -1.06 -15.33 -6.14
CA MET A 99 -1.44 -14.53 -4.98
C MET A 99 -2.61 -13.58 -5.25
N ARG A 100 -2.90 -13.27 -6.52
CA ARG A 100 -3.87 -12.25 -6.95
C ARG A 100 -5.21 -12.35 -6.22
N LYS A 101 -5.75 -13.57 -6.09
CA LYS A 101 -7.04 -13.84 -5.44
C LYS A 101 -7.13 -13.34 -3.99
N TYR A 102 -6.01 -13.25 -3.28
CA TYR A 102 -5.99 -12.76 -1.88
C TYR A 102 -6.05 -11.23 -1.78
N TYR A 103 -5.71 -10.54 -2.88
CA TYR A 103 -5.71 -9.09 -2.97
C TYR A 103 -6.97 -8.50 -3.58
N GLU A 104 -7.83 -9.34 -4.17
CA GLU A 104 -9.08 -8.89 -4.78
C GLU A 104 -10.11 -8.38 -3.75
N PRO A 105 -10.89 -7.33 -4.09
CA PRO A 105 -10.77 -6.47 -5.26
C PRO A 105 -9.54 -5.54 -5.17
N MET A 106 -9.01 -5.14 -6.32
CA MET A 106 -7.86 -4.24 -6.45
C MET A 106 -8.28 -2.99 -7.22
N ILE A 107 -7.89 -1.82 -6.73
CA ILE A 107 -8.05 -0.54 -7.44
C ILE A 107 -6.70 -0.18 -8.04
N GLU A 108 -6.61 -0.17 -9.36
CA GLU A 108 -5.40 0.26 -10.07
C GLU A 108 -5.21 1.78 -9.92
N ILE A 109 -3.96 2.18 -9.71
CA ILE A 109 -3.53 3.55 -9.45
C ILE A 109 -2.72 4.07 -10.62
#